data_AF-A0A2G2P3W1-F1
#
_entry.id   AF-A0A2G2P3W1-F1
#
_cell.length_a   1.000
_cell.length_b   1.000
_cell.length_c   1.000
_cell.angle_alpha   90.00
_cell.angle_beta   90.00
_cell.angle_gamma   90.00
#
_symmetry.space_group_name_H-M   'P 1'
#
loop_
_entity.id
_entity.type
_entity.pdbx_description
1 polymer ?
#
loop_
_entity_poly.entity_id
_entity_poly.type
_entity_poly.pdbx_seq_one_letter_code
_entity_poly.pdbx_strand_id
1 'polypeptide(L)'
;MAFSENTTTCNGSIPSNLLNKRCLKLIVLTQNQHFVEMSDSVAQQTPAGVKRIVLWTKNIDNQDLMNQIPNMPHNIENCLAFSLSTINKIGQVLRDNIQMNKPRIDRAFIKAGKSENN
;
A
#
# COMPACT_ATOMS: atom_id res chain seq x y z
N MET A 1 -17.02 10.54 -3.49
CA MET A 1 -16.14 9.81 -4.42
C MET A 1 -16.23 8.33 -4.09
N ALA A 2 -16.38 7.46 -5.09
CA ALA A 2 -16.49 6.02 -4.89
C ALA A 2 -15.23 5.33 -5.42
N PHE A 3 -14.51 4.62 -4.57
CA PHE A 3 -13.40 3.75 -4.98
C PHE A 3 -13.92 2.36 -5.34
N SER A 4 -13.09 1.57 -6.03
CA SER A 4 -13.44 0.16 -6.28
C SER A 4 -13.43 -0.68 -5.01
N GLU A 5 -13.95 -1.90 -5.10
CA GLU A 5 -13.89 -2.90 -4.04
C GLU A 5 -12.44 -3.26 -3.61
N ASN A 6 -11.44 -2.93 -4.44
CA ASN A 6 -10.04 -3.18 -4.14
C ASN A 6 -9.44 -2.10 -3.23
N THR A 7 -10.14 -0.99 -2.98
CA THR A 7 -9.66 0.08 -2.13
C THR A 7 -10.50 0.19 -0.87
N THR A 8 -9.84 0.17 0.29
CA THR A 8 -10.48 0.43 1.57
C THR A 8 -9.89 1.68 2.19
N THR A 9 -10.75 2.64 2.53
CA THR A 9 -10.34 3.80 3.30
C THR A 9 -10.33 3.45 4.79
N CYS A 10 -9.23 3.76 5.45
CA CYS A 10 -9.00 3.52 6.86
C CYS A 10 -8.87 4.87 7.57
N ASN A 11 -9.41 4.98 8.79
CA ASN A 11 -9.29 6.18 9.62
C ASN A 11 -8.54 5.82 10.90
N GLY A 12 -7.39 6.44 11.13
CA GLY A 12 -6.59 6.24 12.34
C GLY A 12 -5.70 5.00 12.32
N SER A 13 -6.26 3.83 12.00
CA SER A 13 -5.51 2.56 12.01
C SER A 13 -5.90 1.66 10.85
N ILE A 14 -5.03 0.70 10.51
CA ILE A 14 -5.32 -0.29 9.47
C ILE A 14 -5.96 -1.51 10.14
N PRO A 15 -7.17 -1.93 9.74
CA PRO A 15 -7.81 -3.11 10.31
C PRO A 15 -6.94 -4.37 10.15
N SER A 16 -6.68 -5.08 11.25
CA SER A 16 -5.79 -6.25 11.24
C SER A 16 -6.26 -7.37 10.33
N ASN A 17 -7.57 -7.51 10.09
CA ASN A 17 -8.14 -8.45 9.12
C ASN A 17 -7.74 -8.12 7.67
N LEU A 18 -7.61 -6.84 7.33
CA LEU A 18 -7.15 -6.39 6.02
C LEU A 18 -5.63 -6.51 5.90
N LEU A 19 -4.91 -6.18 6.98
CA LEU A 19 -3.47 -6.36 7.05
C LEU A 19 -3.08 -7.84 6.93
N ASN A 20 -3.78 -8.75 7.60
CA ASN A 20 -3.49 -10.19 7.57
C ASN A 20 -4.07 -10.93 6.36
N LYS A 21 -4.75 -10.22 5.46
CA LYS A 21 -5.30 -10.81 4.24
C LYS A 21 -4.15 -11.30 3.34
N ARG A 22 -4.24 -12.52 2.83
CA ARG A 22 -3.29 -13.06 1.85
C ARG A 22 -3.53 -12.44 0.48
N CYS A 23 -3.07 -11.21 0.30
CA CYS A 23 -3.03 -10.50 -0.97
C CYS A 23 -1.91 -9.46 -0.96
N LEU A 24 -1.59 -8.94 -2.15
CA LEU A 24 -0.67 -7.82 -2.27
C LEU A 24 -1.40 -6.55 -1.86
N LYS A 25 -0.75 -5.72 -1.05
CA LYS A 25 -1.36 -4.51 -0.48
C LYS A 25 -0.50 -3.31 -0.83
N LEU A 26 -1.14 -2.18 -1.06
CA LEU A 26 -0.48 -0.89 -1.10
C LEU A 26 -1.11 -0.02 -0.02
N ILE A 27 -0.33 0.30 1.00
CA ILE A 27 -0.74 1.23 2.05
C ILE A 27 -0.41 2.63 1.57
N VAL A 28 -1.42 3.48 1.46
CA VAL A 28 -1.28 4.87 0.99
C VAL A 28 -1.46 5.79 2.18
N LEU A 29 -0.44 6.63 2.43
CA LEU A 29 -0.35 7.55 3.55
C LEU A 29 -0.64 9.01 3.14
N THR A 30 -0.54 9.30 1.84
CA THR A 30 -0.73 10.67 1.33
C THR A 30 -2.19 11.09 1.24
N GLN A 31 -2.44 12.39 1.37
CA GLN A 31 -3.75 13.01 1.08
C GLN A 31 -3.93 13.36 -0.40
N ASN A 32 -2.91 13.14 -1.24
CA ASN A 32 -2.98 13.42 -2.65
C ASN A 32 -4.01 12.49 -3.34
N GLN A 33 -5.19 13.02 -3.63
CA GLN A 33 -6.29 12.26 -4.20
C GLN A 33 -5.93 11.63 -5.55
N HIS A 34 -5.18 12.34 -6.40
CA HIS A 34 -4.75 11.82 -7.69
C HIS A 34 -3.88 10.57 -7.54
N PHE A 35 -3.03 10.53 -6.52
CA PHE A 35 -2.21 9.36 -6.22
C PHE A 35 -3.05 8.16 -5.76
N VAL A 36 -4.09 8.42 -4.96
CA VAL A 36 -5.02 7.37 -4.48
C VAL A 36 -5.83 6.81 -5.65
N GLU A 37 -6.36 7.66 -6.53
CA GLU A 37 -7.06 7.25 -7.76
C GLU A 37 -6.19 6.40 -8.67
N MET A 38 -4.94 6.83 -8.83
CA MET A 38 -3.97 6.10 -9.64
C MET A 38 -3.66 4.74 -9.02
N SER A 39 -3.57 4.68 -7.69
CA SER A 39 -3.38 3.43 -6.95
C SER A 39 -4.55 2.46 -7.12
N ASP A 40 -5.78 2.96 -6.99
CA ASP A 40 -7.01 2.20 -7.21
C ASP A 40 -7.07 1.66 -8.64
N SER A 41 -6.80 2.51 -9.65
CA SER A 41 -6.74 2.11 -11.06
C SER A 41 -5.74 0.98 -11.31
N VAL A 42 -4.54 1.04 -10.71
CA VAL A 42 -3.52 -0.02 -10.86
C VAL A 42 -3.91 -1.31 -10.13
N ALA A 43 -4.59 -1.21 -8.99
CA ALA A 43 -5.10 -2.38 -8.28
C ALA A 43 -6.25 -3.07 -9.04
N GLN A 44 -7.01 -2.35 -9.85
CA GLN A 44 -8.04 -2.95 -10.72
C GLN A 44 -7.43 -3.67 -11.94
N GLN A 45 -6.31 -3.17 -12.49
CA GLN A 45 -5.65 -3.73 -13.68
C GLN A 45 -4.83 -5.00 -13.39
N THR A 46 -5.24 -5.79 -12.39
CA THR A 46 -4.46 -6.93 -11.92
C THR A 46 -4.62 -8.15 -12.85
N PRO A 47 -3.52 -8.83 -13.21
CA PRO A 47 -3.59 -10.11 -13.93
C PRO A 47 -4.41 -11.16 -13.18
N ALA A 48 -5.07 -12.07 -13.91
CA ALA A 48 -5.84 -13.15 -13.33
C ALA A 48 -5.02 -13.97 -12.33
N GLY A 49 -5.59 -14.24 -11.14
CA GLY A 49 -4.97 -15.03 -10.08
C GLY A 49 -4.14 -14.24 -9.05
N VAL A 50 -3.91 -12.95 -9.25
CA VAL A 50 -3.28 -12.07 -8.25
C VAL A 50 -4.33 -11.14 -7.66
N LYS A 51 -4.35 -10.99 -6.33
CA LYS A 51 -5.22 -10.02 -5.65
C LYS A 51 -4.38 -8.84 -5.17
N ARG A 52 -4.72 -7.64 -5.64
CA ARG A 52 -4.13 -6.36 -5.20
C ARG A 52 -5.18 -5.54 -4.49
N ILE A 53 -4.85 -4.98 -3.34
CA ILE A 53 -5.70 -4.04 -2.61
C ILE A 53 -4.94 -2.76 -2.28
N VAL A 54 -5.68 -1.66 -2.14
CA VAL A 54 -5.19 -0.38 -1.67
C VAL A 54 -5.83 -0.10 -0.31
N LEU A 55 -5.01 0.27 0.66
CA LEU A 55 -5.45 0.68 1.98
C LEU A 55 -5.06 2.14 2.15
N TRP A 56 -6.02 3.04 1.94
CA TRP A 56 -5.77 4.47 2.06
C TRP A 56 -6.05 4.93 3.48
N THR A 57 -5.03 5.39 4.19
CA THR A 57 -5.18 5.92 5.54
C THR A 57 -4.95 7.42 5.57
N LYS A 58 -5.89 8.14 6.18
CA LYS A 58 -5.87 9.61 6.20
C LYS A 58 -5.24 10.21 7.45
N ASN A 59 -5.22 9.50 8.57
CA ASN A 59 -4.80 10.05 9.86
C ASN A 59 -4.05 8.99 10.68
N ILE A 60 -3.15 8.23 10.05
CA ILE A 60 -2.42 7.20 10.80
C ILE A 60 -1.30 7.80 11.63
N ASP A 61 -1.19 7.33 12.85
CA ASP A 61 -0.03 7.60 13.68
C ASP A 61 1.14 6.72 13.24
N ASN A 62 2.32 7.33 13.11
CA ASN A 62 3.54 6.66 12.65
C ASN A 62 3.96 5.52 13.59
N GLN A 63 3.77 5.69 14.89
CA GLN A 63 4.08 4.69 15.90
C GLN A 63 3.09 3.53 15.83
N ASP A 64 1.79 3.82 15.67
CA ASP A 64 0.75 2.81 15.47
C ASP A 64 1.04 1.95 14.22
N LEU A 65 1.46 2.58 13.13
CA LEU A 65 1.84 1.88 11.91
C LEU A 65 3.07 0.97 12.10
N MET A 66 4.09 1.45 12.80
CA MET A 66 5.28 0.67 13.14
C MET A 66 4.95 -0.54 14.03
N ASN A 67 3.98 -0.40 14.95
CA ASN A 67 3.53 -1.49 15.80
C ASN A 67 2.76 -2.56 15.01
N GLN A 68 2.01 -2.15 13.99
CA GLN A 68 1.23 -3.08 13.16
C GLN A 68 2.06 -3.78 12.09
N ILE A 69 3.13 -3.15 11.59
CA ILE A 69 3.90 -3.65 10.45
C ILE A 69 5.35 -3.90 10.87
N PRO A 70 5.74 -5.18 11.08
CA PRO A 70 7.10 -5.55 11.41
C PRO A 70 8.09 -5.05 10.34
N ASN A 71 9.26 -4.57 10.77
CA ASN A 71 10.34 -4.07 9.90
C ASN A 71 9.96 -2.83 9.08
N MET A 72 8.99 -2.04 9.55
CA MET A 72 8.73 -0.70 9.01
C MET A 72 10.01 0.15 9.07
N PRO A 73 10.43 0.78 7.96
CA PRO A 73 11.60 1.65 7.99
C PRO A 73 11.34 2.84 8.91
N HIS A 74 12.32 3.18 9.75
CA HIS A 74 12.20 4.25 10.75
C HIS A 74 11.96 5.65 10.17
N ASN A 75 12.18 5.86 8.87
CA ASN A 75 12.01 7.15 8.21
C ASN A 75 10.83 7.11 7.23
N ILE A 76 9.61 7.28 7.76
CA ILE A 76 8.34 7.36 7.01
C ILE A 76 7.82 8.78 6.79
N GLU A 77 8.49 9.82 7.32
CA GLU A 77 8.03 11.22 7.22
C GLU A 77 7.82 11.70 5.77
N ASN A 78 8.55 11.14 4.80
CA ASN A 78 8.42 11.44 3.38
C ASN A 78 7.80 10.29 2.56
N CYS A 79 7.12 9.35 3.22
CA CYS A 79 6.52 8.18 2.58
C CYS A 79 5.10 8.52 2.11
N LEU A 80 4.85 8.40 0.80
CA LEU A 80 3.52 8.52 0.23
C LEU A 80 2.74 7.21 0.33
N ALA A 81 3.45 6.08 0.15
CA ALA A 81 2.87 4.75 0.19
C ALA A 81 3.96 3.69 0.33
N PHE A 82 3.57 2.47 0.71
CA PHE A 82 4.44 1.31 0.63
C PHE A 82 3.64 0.05 0.32
N SER A 83 4.28 -0.91 -0.34
CA SER A 83 3.66 -2.18 -0.69
C SER A 83 4.00 -3.26 0.33
N LEU A 84 3.02 -4.10 0.63
CA LEU A 84 3.16 -5.28 1.48
C LEU A 84 2.85 -6.54 0.68
N SER A 85 3.64 -7.58 0.92
CA SER A 85 3.39 -8.94 0.44
C SER A 85 2.27 -9.64 1.22
N THR A 86 1.93 -10.87 0.86
CA THR A 86 0.92 -11.67 1.59
C THR A 86 1.35 -12.00 3.02
N ILE A 87 2.64 -12.00 3.32
CA ILE A 87 3.24 -12.24 4.65
C ILE A 87 3.58 -10.94 5.39
N ASN A 88 3.00 -9.81 4.97
CA ASN A 88 3.20 -8.48 5.56
C ASN A 88 4.66 -8.00 5.57
N LYS A 89 5.48 -8.53 4.66
CA LYS A 89 6.82 -7.98 4.39
C LYS A 89 6.71 -6.79 3.45
N ILE A 90 7.51 -5.76 3.71
CA ILE A 90 7.58 -4.58 2.86
C ILE A 90 8.30 -4.93 1.56
N GLY A 91 7.62 -4.70 0.43
CA GLY A 91 8.18 -4.89 -0.90
C GLY A 91 8.87 -3.63 -1.43
N GLN A 92 8.21 -2.48 -1.28
CA GLN A 92 8.73 -1.21 -1.78
C GLN A 92 8.12 -0.03 -1.03
N VAL A 93 8.95 0.99 -0.77
CA VAL A 93 8.52 2.30 -0.24
C VAL A 93 8.50 3.32 -1.38
N LEU A 94 7.44 4.11 -1.45
CA LEU A 94 7.22 5.21 -2.39
C LEU A 94 7.32 6.54 -1.63
N ARG A 95 8.23 7.41 -2.05
CA ARG A 95 8.54 8.68 -1.38
C ARG A 95 8.22 9.88 -2.26
N ASP A 96 7.93 11.03 -1.64
CA ASP A 96 7.41 12.24 -2.32
C ASP A 96 8.38 12.87 -3.32
N ASN A 97 9.68 12.62 -3.18
CA ASN A 97 10.72 13.12 -4.08
C ASN A 97 10.85 12.36 -5.42
N ILE A 98 9.93 11.43 -5.72
CA ILE A 98 9.95 10.61 -6.94
C ILE A 98 8.70 10.93 -7.76
N GLN A 99 8.87 11.14 -9.06
CA GLN A 99 7.74 11.29 -9.99
C GLN A 99 6.83 10.05 -9.94
N MET A 100 5.63 10.20 -9.38
CA MET A 100 4.69 9.10 -9.22
C MET A 100 3.88 8.89 -10.49
N ASN A 101 3.88 7.65 -10.98
CA ASN A 101 3.14 7.23 -12.16
C ASN A 101 2.66 5.77 -12.00
N LYS A 102 1.70 5.37 -12.86
CA LYS A 102 1.12 4.02 -12.84
C LYS A 102 2.18 2.91 -12.88
N PRO A 103 3.22 2.95 -13.75
CA PRO A 103 4.28 1.94 -13.76
C PRO A 103 5.02 1.79 -12.44
N ARG A 104 5.22 2.89 -11.69
CA ARG A 104 5.91 2.85 -10.40
C ARG A 104 5.07 2.18 -9.32
N ILE A 105 3.77 2.45 -9.31
CA ILE A 105 2.81 1.81 -8.40
C ILE A 105 2.70 0.31 -8.72
N ASP A 106 2.59 -0.05 -10.00
CA ASP A 106 2.54 -1.46 -10.42
C ASP A 106 3.83 -2.20 -10.01
N ARG A 107 5.00 -1.56 -10.20
CA ARG A 107 6.28 -2.12 -9.74
C ARG A 107 6.31 -2.35 -8.24
N ALA A 108 5.69 -1.48 -7.44
CA ALA A 108 5.61 -1.68 -5.99
C ALA A 108 4.83 -2.95 -5.64
N PHE A 109 3.70 -3.22 -6.31
CA PHE A 109 2.98 -4.49 -6.17
C PHE A 109 3.82 -5.69 -6.62
N ILE A 110 4.50 -5.62 -7.77
CA ILE A 110 5.36 -6.69 -8.26
C ILE A 110 6.47 -7.01 -7.27
N LYS A 111 7.12 -5.99 -6.70
CA LYS A 111 8.16 -6.18 -5.68
C LYS A 111 7.62 -6.82 -4.42
N ALA A 112 6.44 -6.42 -3.96
CA ALA A 112 5.78 -7.07 -2.83
C ALA A 112 5.56 -8.57 -3.08
N GLY A 113 5.11 -8.97 -4.28
CA GLY A 113 4.97 -10.39 -4.62
C GLY A 113 6.29 -11.16 -4.63
N LYS A 114 7.41 -10.52 -5.00
CA LYS A 114 8.73 -11.14 -4.97
C LYS A 114 9.31 -11.30 -3.57
N SER A 115 8.93 -10.43 -2.62
CA SER A 115 9.36 -10.51 -1.22
C SER A 115 8.81 -11.73 -0.47
N GLU A 116 7.95 -12.54 -1.08
CA GLU A 116 7.50 -13.82 -0.53
C GLU A 116 8.53 -14.94 -0.69
N ASN A 117 9.40 -14.84 -1.70
CA ASN A 117 10.34 -15.89 -2.08
C ASN A 117 11.76 -15.70 -1.49
N ASN A 118 11.97 -14.66 -0.67
CA ASN A 118 13.21 -14.39 0.07
C ASN A 118 12.95 -14.41 1.57
#